data_AF-A0A1R1S626-F1
#
_entry.id   AF-A0A1R1S626-F1
#
_cell.length_a   1.000
_cell.length_b   1.000
_cell.length_c   1.000
_cell.angle_alpha   90.00
_cell.angle_beta   90.00
_cell.angle_gamma   90.00
#
_symmetry.space_group_name_H-M   'P 1'
#
loop_
_entity.id
_entity.type
_entity.pdbx_description
1 polymer ?
#
loop_
_entity_poly.entity_id
_entity_poly.type
_entity_poly.pdbx_seq_one_letter_code
_entity_poly.pdbx_strand_id
1 'polypeptide(L)'
;MRSSNPVFSRRGFSRDGGYAGFGAAPQAGGPAAAQGNPYAGGNPYAQPQAPTNPYAVGDQQNLTPDQLQQMYGAPPAGPLQTGRMTMDDVVMRTGMTLGTVIVAAAAAWILDLPVAVGFGAALVAMVLGLVQSFKRKASPALIMSYALFEGLFLGVISQVYNERWSGIPMQAVLGTMAVFVGVLAAYKTRLIRVNARFQRFVLGAAIGFLLLMSVNLLFAAFGGGDGLGFRSGGLGIVFGIVGVVLGAAFLALDFKQVEDGVRYGAPREESWLAAFGLTLSLVWIYLELLRLISIFRD
;
A
#
# COMPACT_ATOMS: atom_id res chain seq x y z
N MET A 1 -17.24 31.87 32.96
CA MET A 1 -16.06 31.75 33.84
C MET A 1 -14.81 31.70 32.96
N ARG A 2 -13.89 32.66 33.08
CA ARG A 2 -12.68 32.75 32.25
C ARG A 2 -11.66 31.70 32.73
N SER A 3 -11.17 30.84 31.84
CA SER A 3 -10.10 29.88 32.17
C SER A 3 -8.75 30.61 32.24
N SER A 4 -8.02 30.43 33.33
CA SER A 4 -6.67 31.00 33.58
C SER A 4 -5.54 30.29 32.82
N ASN A 5 -5.87 29.55 31.75
CA ASN A 5 -4.88 28.78 30.99
C ASN A 5 -4.39 29.58 29.75
N PRO A 6 -3.11 30.02 29.72
CA PRO A 6 -2.59 30.91 28.68
C PRO A 6 -2.49 30.26 27.28
N VAL A 7 -2.65 28.94 27.18
CA VAL A 7 -2.68 28.23 25.89
C VAL A 7 -3.99 28.47 25.14
N PHE A 8 -5.10 28.67 25.85
CA PHE A 8 -6.43 28.82 25.23
C PHE A 8 -6.79 30.28 24.94
N SER A 9 -6.19 31.24 25.65
CA SER A 9 -6.35 32.68 25.37
C SER A 9 -5.69 33.12 24.06
N ARG A 10 -4.63 32.43 23.62
CA ARG A 10 -3.84 32.80 22.44
C ARG A 10 -4.52 32.45 21.10
N ARG A 11 -5.55 31.60 21.11
CA ARG A 11 -6.21 31.12 19.88
C ARG A 11 -7.64 31.64 19.67
N GLY A 12 -8.09 32.63 20.46
CA GLY A 12 -9.34 33.36 20.17
C GLY A 12 -10.63 32.55 20.23
N PHE A 13 -10.64 31.39 20.89
CA PHE A 13 -11.86 30.60 21.05
C PHE A 13 -12.71 31.16 22.20
N SER A 14 -13.55 32.15 21.90
CA SER A 14 -14.71 32.50 22.73
C SER A 14 -15.87 31.60 22.34
N ARG A 15 -16.38 30.82 23.28
CA ARG A 15 -17.53 29.93 23.09
C ARG A 15 -18.82 30.73 23.24
N ASP A 16 -19.11 31.62 22.30
CA ASP A 16 -20.44 32.17 22.11
C ASP A 16 -21.16 31.34 21.05
N GLY A 17 -22.11 30.53 21.52
CA GLY A 17 -22.86 29.56 20.73
C GLY A 17 -23.90 30.20 19.80
N GLY A 18 -23.46 30.74 18.67
CA GLY A 18 -24.33 31.09 17.54
C GLY A 18 -24.47 29.93 16.55
N TYR A 19 -25.66 29.33 16.48
CA TYR A 19 -26.04 28.37 15.44
C TYR A 19 -25.99 29.03 14.04
N ALA A 20 -25.34 28.38 13.08
CA ALA A 20 -25.39 28.78 11.67
C ALA A 20 -26.73 28.33 11.06
N GLY A 21 -27.63 29.27 10.82
CA GLY A 21 -28.94 29.04 10.21
C GLY A 21 -28.85 28.69 8.71
N PHE A 22 -29.59 27.67 8.29
CA PHE A 22 -29.87 27.38 6.88
C PHE A 22 -30.86 28.44 6.35
N GLY A 23 -30.44 29.23 5.36
CA GLY A 23 -31.33 30.15 4.63
C GLY A 23 -30.82 31.55 4.27
N ALA A 24 -29.52 31.85 4.35
CA ALA A 24 -28.97 33.16 3.94
C ALA A 24 -28.06 33.03 2.70
N ALA A 25 -28.33 33.85 1.68
CA ALA A 25 -27.53 33.99 0.46
C ALA A 25 -26.09 34.46 0.79
N PRO A 26 -25.07 34.06 0.01
CA PRO A 26 -23.68 34.37 0.31
C PRO A 26 -23.42 35.89 0.24
N GLN A 27 -23.14 36.49 1.40
CA GLN A 27 -22.77 37.89 1.53
C GLN A 27 -21.30 38.07 1.11
N ALA A 28 -21.13 38.48 -0.14
CA ALA A 28 -19.90 39.03 -0.68
C ALA A 28 -19.54 40.34 0.03
N GLY A 29 -18.31 40.43 0.55
CA GLY A 29 -17.72 41.68 1.04
C GLY A 29 -17.49 42.63 -0.14
N GLY A 30 -18.21 43.75 -0.13
CA GLY A 30 -18.57 44.51 -1.33
C GLY A 30 -17.50 45.45 -1.90
N PRO A 31 -17.70 45.87 -3.16
CA PRO A 31 -17.36 47.20 -3.65
C PRO A 31 -18.58 48.14 -3.53
N ALA A 32 -18.34 49.35 -3.04
CA ALA A 32 -19.32 50.43 -3.03
C ALA A 32 -19.69 50.82 -4.47
N ALA A 33 -20.95 50.61 -4.83
CA ALA A 33 -21.53 51.08 -6.08
C ALA A 33 -21.78 52.59 -5.97
N ALA A 34 -20.91 53.39 -6.56
CA ALA A 34 -21.23 54.77 -6.94
C ALA A 34 -21.91 54.72 -8.32
N GLN A 35 -23.22 54.97 -8.31
CA GLN A 35 -24.09 55.09 -9.46
C GLN A 35 -23.64 56.29 -10.32
N GLY A 36 -23.10 56.02 -11.51
CA GLY A 36 -22.70 57.03 -12.48
C GLY A 36 -23.90 57.68 -13.16
N ASN A 37 -24.01 59.00 -13.00
CA ASN A 37 -24.91 59.90 -13.73
C ASN A 37 -24.23 60.32 -15.05
N PRO A 38 -24.92 60.38 -16.20
CA PRO A 38 -24.23 60.43 -17.50
C PRO A 38 -24.10 61.85 -18.06
N TYR A 39 -23.35 62.78 -17.44
CA TYR A 39 -22.93 64.05 -18.08
C TYR A 39 -21.74 64.69 -17.33
N ALA A 40 -20.52 64.55 -17.88
CA ALA A 40 -19.30 65.38 -17.70
C ALA A 40 -18.11 64.55 -18.23
N GLY A 41 -17.26 64.94 -19.18
CA GLY A 41 -16.66 66.25 -19.39
C GLY A 41 -15.18 66.19 -18.97
N GLY A 42 -14.32 65.70 -19.86
CA GLY A 42 -12.85 65.89 -19.97
C GLY A 42 -11.94 65.92 -18.73
N ASN A 43 -10.97 64.98 -18.64
CA ASN A 43 -9.53 65.29 -18.52
C ASN A 43 -8.64 64.03 -18.52
N PRO A 44 -7.46 64.06 -19.19
CA PRO A 44 -6.48 62.98 -19.22
C PRO A 44 -5.53 63.07 -18.00
N TYR A 45 -4.88 61.96 -17.64
CA TYR A 45 -3.91 61.78 -16.53
C TYR A 45 -4.48 61.43 -15.15
N ALA A 46 -4.68 60.13 -14.89
CA ALA A 46 -4.53 59.54 -13.55
C ALA A 46 -4.37 58.00 -13.63
N GLN A 47 -3.15 57.52 -13.44
CA GLN A 47 -2.87 56.17 -12.94
C GLN A 47 -2.70 56.25 -11.41
N PRO A 48 -3.10 55.23 -10.65
CA PRO A 48 -2.09 54.60 -9.77
C PRO A 48 -2.22 53.08 -9.59
N GLN A 49 -1.05 52.47 -9.39
CA GLN A 49 -0.76 51.06 -9.13
C GLN A 49 -1.53 50.45 -7.94
N ALA A 50 -1.89 49.17 -8.08
CA ALA A 50 -2.41 48.30 -7.02
C ALA A 50 -1.32 47.32 -6.49
N PRO A 51 -1.45 46.79 -5.25
CA PRO A 51 -0.37 46.12 -4.53
C PRO A 51 -0.14 44.67 -5.01
N THR A 52 1.12 44.31 -5.24
CA THR A 52 1.58 42.98 -5.68
C THR A 52 1.60 41.95 -4.54
N ASN A 53 1.03 40.77 -4.80
CA ASN A 53 0.86 39.66 -3.86
C ASN A 53 1.98 38.59 -4.07
N PRO A 54 2.75 38.14 -3.06
CA PRO A 54 4.03 37.44 -3.27
C PRO A 54 3.97 35.94 -3.62
N TYR A 55 2.78 35.37 -3.88
CA TYR A 55 2.59 33.94 -4.17
C TYR A 55 2.05 33.65 -5.57
N ALA A 56 2.02 34.64 -6.47
CA ALA A 56 1.67 34.44 -7.86
C ALA A 56 2.92 34.00 -8.66
N VAL A 57 3.10 32.69 -8.84
CA VAL A 57 4.07 32.14 -9.79
C VAL A 57 3.30 31.65 -11.02
N GLY A 58 3.53 32.32 -12.14
CA GLY A 58 3.04 31.95 -13.47
C GLY A 58 2.15 33.05 -14.07
N ASP A 59 2.71 33.80 -15.01
CA ASP A 59 2.06 34.69 -15.98
C ASP A 59 0.63 35.17 -15.65
N GLN A 60 0.50 36.45 -15.27
CA GLN A 60 -0.75 37.19 -15.48
C GLN A 60 -0.98 37.40 -16.99
N GLN A 61 -1.08 36.32 -17.74
CA GLN A 61 -1.67 36.36 -19.08
C GLN A 61 -3.14 36.65 -18.88
N ASN A 62 -3.57 37.73 -19.51
CA ASN A 62 -4.95 38.20 -19.53
C ASN A 62 -5.79 37.12 -20.23
N LEU A 63 -6.24 36.11 -19.47
CA LEU A 63 -7.01 34.98 -19.98
C LEU A 63 -8.28 35.53 -20.61
N THR A 64 -8.47 35.25 -21.90
CA THR A 64 -9.67 35.71 -22.62
C THR A 64 -10.92 35.01 -22.06
N PRO A 65 -12.10 35.67 -22.09
CA PRO A 65 -13.36 35.05 -21.65
C PRO A 65 -13.61 33.68 -22.30
N ASP A 66 -13.22 33.51 -23.57
CA ASP A 66 -13.35 32.27 -24.32
C ASP A 66 -12.41 31.16 -23.78
N GLN A 67 -11.20 31.49 -23.34
CA GLN A 67 -10.28 30.53 -22.72
C GLN A 67 -10.75 30.06 -21.34
N LEU A 68 -11.37 30.95 -20.56
CA LEU A 68 -12.00 30.57 -19.29
C LEU A 68 -13.16 29.60 -19.54
N GLN A 69 -14.00 29.88 -20.53
CA GLN A 69 -15.12 29.01 -20.89
C GLN A 69 -14.65 27.63 -21.38
N GLN A 70 -13.52 27.56 -22.08
CA GLN A 70 -12.88 26.29 -22.44
C GLN A 70 -12.29 25.54 -21.23
N MET A 71 -11.70 26.22 -20.24
CA MET A 71 -11.26 25.56 -19.00
C MET A 71 -12.45 25.01 -18.20
N TYR A 72 -13.57 25.73 -18.13
CA TYR A 72 -14.79 25.25 -17.47
C TYR A 72 -15.50 24.13 -18.25
N GLY A 73 -15.37 24.12 -19.58
CA GLY A 73 -15.92 23.07 -20.45
C GLY A 73 -15.00 21.87 -20.65
N ALA A 74 -13.76 21.92 -20.16
CA ALA A 74 -12.81 20.83 -20.31
C ALA A 74 -13.27 19.59 -19.51
N PRO A 75 -13.15 18.38 -20.07
CA PRO A 75 -13.40 17.15 -19.32
C PRO A 75 -12.54 17.09 -18.05
N PRO A 76 -13.04 16.54 -16.93
CA PRO A 76 -12.24 16.38 -15.73
C PRO A 76 -10.98 15.57 -16.04
N ALA A 77 -9.82 16.07 -15.56
CA ALA A 77 -8.52 15.47 -15.83
C ALA A 77 -8.49 13.98 -15.45
N GLY A 78 -8.00 13.14 -16.36
CA GLY A 78 -7.92 11.70 -16.17
C GLY A 78 -6.85 11.28 -15.15
N PRO A 79 -6.81 10.00 -14.75
CA PRO A 79 -5.84 9.50 -13.77
C PRO A 79 -4.37 9.69 -14.19
N LEU A 80 -4.09 9.55 -15.49
CA LEU A 80 -2.76 9.78 -16.06
C LEU A 80 -2.33 11.27 -15.98
N GLN A 81 -3.29 12.19 -15.98
CA GLN A 81 -3.05 13.64 -15.90
C GLN A 81 -3.01 14.15 -14.46
N THR A 82 -3.68 13.46 -13.53
CA THR A 82 -3.71 13.83 -12.11
C THR A 82 -2.57 13.19 -11.28
N GLY A 83 -1.89 12.18 -11.83
CA GLY A 83 -0.80 11.48 -11.14
C GLY A 83 -1.26 10.66 -9.92
N ARG A 84 -2.56 10.35 -9.84
CA ARG A 84 -3.17 9.63 -8.71
C ARG A 84 -3.20 8.12 -8.95
N MET A 85 -3.12 7.38 -7.85
CA MET A 85 -3.21 5.92 -7.79
C MET A 85 -4.62 5.45 -8.18
N THR A 86 -4.68 4.43 -9.03
CA THR A 86 -5.93 3.78 -9.45
C THR A 86 -5.90 2.28 -9.11
N MET A 87 -7.07 1.63 -9.14
CA MET A 87 -7.15 0.18 -8.98
C MET A 87 -6.44 -0.55 -10.13
N ASP A 88 -6.61 -0.07 -11.37
CA ASP A 88 -5.97 -0.65 -12.55
C ASP A 88 -4.44 -0.61 -12.44
N ASP A 89 -3.91 0.48 -11.85
CA ASP A 89 -2.49 0.62 -11.57
C ASP A 89 -1.95 -0.44 -10.62
N VAL A 90 -2.69 -0.74 -9.56
CA VAL A 90 -2.32 -1.78 -8.59
C VAL A 90 -2.40 -3.14 -9.24
N VAL A 91 -3.52 -3.46 -9.90
CA VAL A 91 -3.73 -4.76 -10.54
C VAL A 91 -2.63 -5.05 -11.56
N MET A 92 -2.30 -4.07 -12.41
CA MET A 92 -1.25 -4.22 -13.42
C MET A 92 0.13 -4.46 -12.78
N ARG A 93 0.50 -3.70 -11.74
CA ARG A 93 1.80 -3.86 -11.06
C ARG A 93 1.88 -5.14 -10.26
N THR A 94 0.82 -5.54 -9.57
CA THR A 94 0.73 -6.84 -8.89
C THR A 94 0.85 -7.98 -9.89
N GLY A 95 0.22 -7.86 -11.07
CA GLY A 95 0.38 -8.82 -12.16
C GLY A 95 1.82 -8.90 -12.66
N MET A 96 2.51 -7.76 -12.81
CA MET A 96 3.93 -7.72 -13.19
C MET A 96 4.84 -8.35 -12.13
N THR A 97 4.65 -8.04 -10.85
CA THR A 97 5.48 -8.57 -9.77
C THR A 97 5.26 -10.07 -9.58
N LEU A 98 4.02 -10.53 -9.49
CA LEU A 98 3.70 -11.96 -9.40
C LEU A 98 4.10 -12.71 -10.67
N GLY A 99 3.88 -12.15 -11.85
CA GLY A 99 4.32 -12.72 -13.11
C GLY A 99 5.83 -12.92 -13.14
N THR A 100 6.60 -11.95 -12.62
CA THR A 100 8.06 -12.07 -12.49
C THR A 100 8.45 -13.17 -11.51
N VAL A 101 7.81 -13.25 -10.35
CA VAL A 101 8.02 -14.35 -9.39
C VAL A 101 7.78 -15.70 -10.04
N ILE A 102 6.66 -15.86 -10.76
CA ILE A 102 6.28 -17.13 -11.41
C ILE A 102 7.28 -17.51 -12.51
N VAL A 103 7.64 -16.57 -13.39
CA VAL A 103 8.60 -16.82 -14.47
C VAL A 103 9.96 -17.21 -13.90
N ALA A 104 10.43 -16.51 -12.87
CA ALA A 104 11.69 -16.81 -12.22
C ALA A 104 11.66 -18.16 -11.48
N ALA A 105 10.57 -18.49 -10.80
CA ALA A 105 10.39 -19.78 -10.14
C ALA A 105 10.37 -20.94 -11.14
N ALA A 106 9.65 -20.77 -12.26
CA ALA A 106 9.63 -21.75 -13.34
C ALA A 106 11.01 -21.92 -13.97
N ALA A 107 11.74 -20.82 -14.21
CA ALA A 107 13.11 -20.87 -14.73
C ALA A 107 14.05 -21.62 -13.76
N ALA A 108 13.99 -21.31 -12.46
CA ALA A 108 14.79 -21.99 -11.45
C ALA A 108 14.51 -23.50 -11.38
N TRP A 109 13.24 -23.89 -11.51
CA TRP A 109 12.82 -25.29 -11.54
C TRP A 109 13.29 -26.01 -12.81
N ILE A 110 13.06 -25.41 -13.99
CA ILE A 110 13.42 -26.04 -15.28
C ILE A 110 14.93 -26.20 -15.41
N LEU A 111 15.69 -25.23 -14.90
CA LEU A 111 17.15 -25.24 -14.93
C LEU A 111 17.78 -26.06 -13.81
N ASP A 112 16.98 -26.66 -12.92
CA ASP A 112 17.44 -27.46 -11.78
C ASP A 112 18.53 -26.73 -10.99
N LEU A 113 18.22 -25.49 -10.57
CA LEU A 113 19.21 -24.64 -9.91
C LEU A 113 19.63 -25.25 -8.55
N PRO A 114 20.93 -25.28 -8.24
CA PRO A 114 21.40 -25.81 -6.97
C PRO A 114 20.80 -25.09 -5.77
N VAL A 115 20.57 -25.83 -4.68
CA VAL A 115 20.06 -25.30 -3.39
C VAL A 115 20.85 -24.08 -2.91
N ALA A 116 22.18 -24.07 -3.10
CA ALA A 116 23.04 -22.95 -2.75
C ALA A 116 22.67 -21.65 -3.51
N VAL A 117 22.29 -21.75 -4.79
CA VAL A 117 21.81 -20.61 -5.58
C VAL A 117 20.47 -20.12 -5.07
N GLY A 118 19.56 -21.04 -4.70
CA GLY A 118 18.29 -20.69 -4.06
C GLY A 118 18.45 -19.90 -2.77
N PHE A 119 19.35 -20.32 -1.88
CA PHE A 119 19.65 -19.57 -0.64
C PHE A 119 20.33 -18.23 -0.93
N GLY A 120 21.23 -18.16 -1.91
CA GLY A 120 21.81 -16.89 -2.37
C GLY A 120 20.75 -15.91 -2.86
N ALA A 121 19.80 -16.41 -3.66
CA ALA A 121 18.66 -15.63 -4.14
C ALA A 121 17.75 -15.17 -2.99
N ALA A 122 17.46 -16.03 -2.02
CA ALA A 122 16.69 -15.69 -0.82
C ALA A 122 17.35 -14.56 -0.01
N LEU A 123 18.67 -14.60 0.16
CA LEU A 123 19.41 -13.57 0.86
C LEU A 123 19.35 -12.22 0.13
N VAL A 124 19.53 -12.23 -1.20
CA VAL A 124 19.42 -11.03 -2.03
C VAL A 124 17.99 -10.48 -1.97
N ALA A 125 16.97 -11.33 -2.11
CA ALA A 125 15.57 -10.94 -2.00
C ALA A 125 15.27 -10.33 -0.62
N MET A 126 15.73 -10.95 0.47
CA MET A 126 15.57 -10.43 1.82
C MET A 126 16.19 -9.03 1.96
N VAL A 127 17.41 -8.82 1.47
CA VAL A 127 18.07 -7.50 1.51
C VAL A 127 17.28 -6.48 0.68
N LEU A 128 16.87 -6.81 -0.54
CA LEU A 128 16.09 -5.92 -1.40
C LEU A 128 14.74 -5.55 -0.77
N GLY A 129 14.06 -6.53 -0.17
CA GLY A 129 12.79 -6.32 0.53
C GLY A 129 12.93 -5.43 1.76
N LEU A 130 14.00 -5.61 2.54
CA LEU A 130 14.31 -4.73 3.69
C LEU A 130 14.66 -3.30 3.22
N VAL A 131 15.51 -3.16 2.20
CA VAL A 131 15.85 -1.85 1.63
C VAL A 131 14.59 -1.14 1.14
N GLN A 132 13.70 -1.83 0.45
CA GLN A 132 12.44 -1.23 0.00
C GLN A 132 11.51 -0.88 1.17
N SER A 133 11.48 -1.69 2.24
CA SER A 133 10.66 -1.45 3.43
C SER A 133 11.09 -0.19 4.21
N PHE A 134 12.39 0.11 4.27
CA PHE A 134 12.90 1.33 4.89
C PHE A 134 12.89 2.56 3.97
N LYS A 135 12.76 2.35 2.66
CA LYS A 135 12.73 3.44 1.68
C LYS A 135 11.36 4.11 1.68
N ARG A 136 11.32 5.44 1.85
CA ARG A 136 10.07 6.23 1.84
C ARG A 136 9.34 6.24 0.49
N LYS A 137 10.05 6.00 -0.61
CA LYS A 137 9.49 6.03 -1.98
C LYS A 137 9.55 4.64 -2.59
N ALA A 138 8.50 4.28 -3.30
CA ALA A 138 8.45 3.07 -4.11
C ALA A 138 9.55 3.09 -5.17
N SER A 139 10.28 1.99 -5.33
CA SER A 139 11.32 1.85 -6.34
C SER A 139 10.99 0.68 -7.25
N PRO A 140 10.44 0.91 -8.45
CA PRO A 140 10.03 -0.16 -9.36
C PRO A 140 11.15 -1.16 -9.63
N ALA A 141 12.37 -0.66 -9.86
CA ALA A 141 13.54 -1.50 -10.08
C ALA A 141 13.88 -2.39 -8.87
N LEU A 142 13.73 -1.91 -7.63
CA LEU A 142 14.00 -2.73 -6.44
C LEU A 142 12.93 -3.81 -6.27
N ILE A 143 11.66 -3.45 -6.50
CA ILE A 143 10.52 -4.35 -6.35
C ILE A 143 10.56 -5.45 -7.41
N MET A 144 10.92 -5.12 -8.66
CA MET A 144 11.06 -6.09 -9.73
C MET A 144 12.28 -7.00 -9.54
N SER A 145 13.42 -6.45 -9.09
CA SER A 145 14.59 -7.26 -8.72
C SER A 145 14.27 -8.17 -7.54
N TYR A 146 13.55 -7.68 -6.53
CA TYR A 146 13.06 -8.49 -5.42
C TYR A 146 12.22 -9.67 -5.95
N ALA A 147 11.22 -9.39 -6.79
CA ALA A 147 10.35 -10.41 -7.36
C ALA A 147 11.12 -11.47 -8.15
N LEU A 148 12.16 -11.07 -8.89
CA LEU A 148 13.03 -11.99 -9.62
C LEU A 148 13.77 -12.94 -8.66
N PHE A 149 14.50 -12.39 -7.67
CA PHE A 149 15.28 -13.21 -6.74
C PHE A 149 14.40 -14.05 -5.82
N GLU A 150 13.28 -13.51 -5.36
CA GLU A 150 12.30 -14.25 -4.58
C GLU A 150 11.74 -15.42 -5.41
N GLY A 151 11.39 -15.19 -6.68
CA GLY A 151 10.94 -16.26 -7.56
C GLY A 151 11.99 -17.35 -7.76
N LEU A 152 13.27 -17.01 -7.95
CA LEU A 152 14.35 -18.00 -8.04
C LEU A 152 14.43 -18.86 -6.76
N PHE A 153 14.35 -18.23 -5.58
CA PHE A 153 14.31 -18.95 -4.31
C PHE A 153 13.09 -19.87 -4.23
N LEU A 154 11.91 -19.36 -4.59
CA LEU A 154 10.67 -20.15 -4.59
C LEU A 154 10.75 -21.35 -5.54
N GLY A 155 11.36 -21.21 -6.73
CA GLY A 155 11.54 -22.34 -7.64
C GLY A 155 12.38 -23.46 -7.02
N VAL A 156 13.54 -23.11 -6.47
CA VAL A 156 14.45 -24.05 -5.83
C VAL A 156 13.83 -24.72 -4.60
N ILE A 157 13.20 -23.97 -3.70
CA ILE A 157 12.56 -24.57 -2.52
C ILE A 157 11.40 -25.48 -2.91
N SER A 158 10.64 -25.10 -3.94
CA SER A 158 9.52 -25.91 -4.43
C SER A 158 10.01 -27.24 -4.99
N GLN A 159 11.15 -27.23 -5.68
CA GLN A 159 11.78 -28.45 -6.17
C GLN A 159 12.20 -29.37 -5.03
N VAL A 160 12.88 -28.84 -4.00
CA VAL A 160 13.28 -29.60 -2.80
C VAL A 160 12.08 -30.28 -2.15
N TYR A 161 10.95 -29.57 -2.02
CA TYR A 161 9.72 -30.16 -1.49
C TYR A 161 9.13 -31.21 -2.44
N ASN A 162 9.18 -30.99 -3.74
CA ASN A 162 8.62 -31.92 -4.72
C ASN A 162 9.39 -33.25 -4.82
N GLU A 163 10.71 -33.22 -4.63
CA GLU A 163 11.56 -34.41 -4.61
C GLU A 163 11.21 -35.33 -3.45
N ARG A 164 10.89 -34.76 -2.28
CA ARG A 164 10.49 -35.54 -1.10
C ARG A 164 9.00 -35.88 -1.08
N TRP A 165 8.14 -34.97 -1.54
CA TRP A 165 6.69 -35.17 -1.62
C TRP A 165 6.14 -34.63 -2.94
N SER A 166 5.96 -35.54 -3.90
CA SER A 166 5.49 -35.20 -5.24
C SER A 166 4.13 -34.47 -5.21
N GLY A 167 4.04 -33.34 -5.92
CA GLY A 167 2.81 -32.58 -6.13
C GLY A 167 2.47 -31.55 -5.05
N ILE A 168 3.27 -31.43 -3.98
CA ILE A 168 3.05 -30.40 -2.93
C ILE A 168 3.06 -28.98 -3.52
N PRO A 169 4.00 -28.57 -4.38
CA PRO A 169 4.03 -27.20 -4.89
C PRO A 169 2.76 -26.78 -5.60
N MET A 170 2.19 -27.66 -6.43
CA MET A 170 0.93 -27.37 -7.13
C MET A 170 -0.23 -27.23 -6.14
N GLN A 171 -0.30 -28.06 -5.10
CA GLN A 171 -1.33 -27.94 -4.06
C GLN A 171 -1.17 -26.64 -3.27
N ALA A 172 0.07 -26.24 -2.95
CA ALA A 172 0.34 -24.98 -2.28
C ALA A 172 -0.06 -23.77 -3.14
N VAL A 173 0.22 -23.78 -4.45
CA VAL A 173 -0.25 -22.73 -5.38
C VAL A 173 -1.78 -22.65 -5.37
N LEU A 174 -2.47 -23.78 -5.51
CA LEU A 174 -3.94 -23.81 -5.48
C LEU A 174 -4.49 -23.32 -4.14
N GLY A 175 -3.86 -23.69 -3.03
CA GLY A 175 -4.20 -23.22 -1.69
C GLY A 175 -4.01 -21.72 -1.53
N THR A 176 -2.90 -21.16 -2.01
CA THR A 176 -2.65 -19.71 -1.98
C THR A 176 -3.70 -18.96 -2.79
N MET A 177 -4.05 -19.47 -3.97
CA MET A 177 -5.12 -18.88 -4.80
C MET A 177 -6.49 -18.96 -4.11
N ALA A 178 -6.80 -20.08 -3.45
CA ALA A 178 -8.03 -20.24 -2.68
C ALA A 178 -8.10 -19.26 -1.49
N VAL A 179 -7.01 -19.10 -0.74
CA VAL A 179 -6.91 -18.11 0.35
C VAL A 179 -7.06 -16.70 -0.22
N PHE A 180 -6.38 -16.37 -1.32
CA PHE A 180 -6.48 -15.06 -1.96
C PHE A 180 -7.91 -14.72 -2.34
N VAL A 181 -8.58 -15.61 -3.08
CA VAL A 181 -9.98 -15.43 -3.50
C VAL A 181 -10.92 -15.36 -2.30
N GLY A 182 -10.72 -16.23 -1.31
CA GLY A 182 -11.52 -16.25 -0.09
C GLY A 182 -11.44 -14.95 0.70
N VAL A 183 -10.23 -14.44 0.94
CA VAL A 183 -10.01 -13.17 1.63
C VAL A 183 -10.52 -12.00 0.80
N LEU A 184 -10.30 -12.00 -0.52
CA LEU A 184 -10.80 -10.96 -1.42
C LEU A 184 -12.34 -10.89 -1.38
N ALA A 185 -13.01 -12.04 -1.45
CA ALA A 185 -14.46 -12.13 -1.34
C ALA A 185 -14.96 -11.65 0.03
N ALA A 186 -14.31 -12.08 1.12
CA ALA A 186 -14.65 -11.67 2.47
C ALA A 186 -14.43 -10.15 2.70
N TYR A 187 -13.39 -9.58 2.10
CA TYR A 187 -13.11 -8.15 2.15
C TYR A 187 -14.15 -7.35 1.33
N LYS A 188 -14.41 -7.75 0.08
CA LYS A 188 -15.37 -7.08 -0.81
C LYS A 188 -16.81 -7.10 -0.27
N THR A 189 -17.21 -8.21 0.35
CA THR A 189 -18.53 -8.36 1.01
C THR A 189 -18.61 -7.65 2.36
N ARG A 190 -17.51 -7.03 2.83
CA ARG A 190 -17.39 -6.39 4.14
C ARG A 190 -17.65 -7.33 5.32
N LEU A 191 -17.47 -8.63 5.11
CA LEU A 191 -17.46 -9.65 6.18
C LEU A 191 -16.29 -9.36 7.13
N ILE A 192 -15.13 -9.01 6.57
CA ILE A 192 -13.96 -8.57 7.32
C ILE A 192 -13.89 -7.04 7.28
N ARG A 193 -13.86 -6.39 8.45
CA ARG A 193 -13.61 -4.94 8.55
C ARG A 193 -12.25 -4.70 9.17
N VAL A 194 -11.32 -4.27 8.34
CA VAL A 194 -9.98 -3.91 8.78
C VAL A 194 -10.00 -2.53 9.42
N ASN A 195 -9.81 -2.48 10.75
CA ASN A 195 -9.76 -1.26 11.54
C ASN A 195 -8.38 -1.10 12.20
N ALA A 196 -8.12 0.05 12.84
CA ALA A 196 -6.83 0.32 13.48
C ALA A 196 -6.48 -0.69 14.59
N ARG A 197 -7.48 -1.30 15.25
CA ARG A 197 -7.24 -2.34 16.27
C ARG A 197 -6.78 -3.64 15.62
N PHE A 198 -7.42 -4.06 14.53
CA PHE A 198 -7.02 -5.22 13.74
C PHE A 198 -5.58 -5.06 13.23
N GLN A 199 -5.23 -3.90 12.66
CA GLN A 199 -3.87 -3.66 12.17
C GLN A 199 -2.81 -3.76 13.28
N ARG A 200 -3.06 -3.16 14.45
CA ARG A 200 -2.14 -3.27 15.61
C ARG A 200 -2.04 -4.69 16.12
N PHE A 201 -3.15 -5.42 16.16
CA PHE A 201 -3.18 -6.82 16.57
C PHE A 201 -2.38 -7.70 15.61
N VAL A 202 -2.63 -7.60 14.30
CA VAL A 202 -1.92 -8.38 13.27
C VAL A 202 -0.42 -8.07 13.29
N LEU A 203 -0.03 -6.79 13.41
CA LEU A 203 1.37 -6.42 13.53
C LEU A 203 2.02 -7.00 14.78
N GLY A 204 1.33 -6.98 15.93
CA GLY A 204 1.81 -7.60 17.16
C GLY A 204 1.95 -9.13 17.03
N ALA A 205 0.95 -9.78 16.43
CA ALA A 205 0.97 -11.22 16.15
C ALA A 205 2.11 -11.61 15.20
N ALA A 206 2.35 -10.80 14.16
CA ALA A 206 3.45 -10.99 13.22
C ALA A 206 4.81 -10.90 13.89
N ILE A 207 5.04 -9.87 14.70
CA ILE A 207 6.29 -9.72 15.46
C ILE A 207 6.48 -10.91 16.39
N GLY A 208 5.44 -11.32 17.13
CA GLY A 208 5.50 -12.49 18.01
C GLY A 208 5.82 -13.79 17.25
N PHE A 209 5.18 -14.01 16.10
CA PHE A 209 5.42 -15.16 15.25
C PHE A 209 6.86 -15.19 14.72
N LEU A 210 7.37 -14.06 14.23
CA LEU A 210 8.75 -13.93 13.74
C LEU A 210 9.79 -14.11 14.85
N LEU A 211 9.54 -13.58 16.05
CA LEU A 211 10.43 -13.77 17.20
C LEU A 211 10.47 -15.24 17.61
N LEU A 212 9.32 -15.92 17.69
CA LEU A 212 9.28 -17.35 17.99
C LEU A 212 10.00 -18.19 16.94
N MET A 213 9.80 -17.89 15.65
CA MET A 213 10.50 -18.57 14.56
C MET A 213 12.01 -18.32 14.59
N SER A 214 12.44 -17.10 14.95
CA SER A 214 13.84 -16.75 15.14
C SER A 214 14.46 -17.53 16.31
N VAL A 215 13.78 -17.61 17.45
CA VAL A 215 14.24 -18.40 18.60
C VAL A 215 14.36 -19.86 18.21
N ASN A 216 13.34 -20.42 17.54
CA ASN A 216 13.37 -21.79 17.05
C ASN A 216 14.55 -22.05 16.09
N LEU A 217 14.85 -21.10 15.19
CA LEU A 217 16.01 -21.18 14.30
C LEU A 217 17.33 -21.17 15.08
N LEU A 218 17.46 -20.32 16.10
CA LEU A 218 18.66 -20.29 16.96
C LEU A 218 18.85 -21.62 17.70
N PHE A 219 17.78 -22.19 18.25
CA PHE A 219 17.85 -23.51 18.89
C PHE A 219 18.23 -24.61 17.89
N ALA A 220 17.70 -24.57 16.66
CA ALA A 220 18.10 -25.52 15.61
C ALA A 220 19.57 -25.36 15.22
N ALA A 221 20.08 -24.12 15.17
CA ALA A 221 21.46 -23.83 14.77
C ALA A 221 22.50 -24.15 15.85
N PHE A 222 22.19 -23.91 17.13
CA PHE A 222 23.15 -24.04 18.24
C PHE A 222 22.89 -25.26 19.14
N GLY A 223 21.65 -25.73 19.24
CA GLY A 223 21.24 -26.79 20.15
C GLY A 223 21.28 -28.22 19.58
N GLY A 224 21.36 -28.36 18.26
CA GLY A 224 21.30 -29.66 17.55
C GLY A 224 19.88 -30.25 17.49
N GLY A 225 19.51 -30.81 16.34
CA GLY A 225 18.18 -31.41 16.11
C GLY A 225 17.15 -30.47 15.46
N ASP A 226 15.86 -30.74 15.66
CA ASP A 226 14.73 -30.10 14.98
C ASP A 226 14.31 -28.73 15.59
N GLY A 227 15.19 -28.12 16.38
CA GLY A 227 14.91 -26.91 17.16
C GLY A 227 13.98 -27.16 18.35
N LEU A 228 13.00 -26.29 18.56
CA LEU A 228 11.96 -26.42 19.59
C LEU A 228 10.80 -27.38 19.18
N GLY A 229 10.94 -28.10 18.06
CA GLY A 229 9.90 -29.00 17.55
C GLY A 229 8.71 -28.27 16.90
N PHE A 230 8.82 -26.96 16.62
CA PHE A 230 7.77 -26.21 15.92
C PHE A 230 7.74 -26.45 14.40
N ARG A 231 8.63 -27.31 13.88
CA ARG A 231 8.74 -27.64 12.45
C ARG A 231 8.20 -29.02 12.10
N SER A 232 7.91 -29.87 13.09
CA SER A 232 7.48 -31.25 12.90
C SER A 232 6.34 -31.64 13.85
N GLY A 233 5.55 -32.64 13.45
CA GLY A 233 4.43 -33.16 14.24
C GLY A 233 3.27 -32.17 14.48
N GLY A 234 2.44 -32.47 15.49
CA GLY A 234 1.21 -31.71 15.76
C GLY A 234 1.41 -30.22 16.08
N LEU A 235 2.54 -29.86 16.71
CA LEU A 235 2.88 -28.45 16.96
C LEU A 235 3.20 -27.71 15.65
N GLY A 236 3.91 -28.36 14.72
CA GLY A 236 4.18 -27.80 13.40
C GLY A 236 2.92 -27.51 12.60
N ILE A 237 1.89 -28.36 12.71
CA ILE A 237 0.57 -28.14 12.10
C ILE A 237 -0.09 -26.88 12.66
N VAL A 238 -0.15 -26.75 13.99
CA VAL A 238 -0.74 -25.56 14.64
C VAL A 238 -0.02 -24.29 14.21
N PHE A 239 1.31 -24.30 14.20
CA PHE A 239 2.10 -23.16 13.74
C PHE A 239 1.91 -22.86 12.25
N GLY A 240 1.78 -23.88 11.40
CA GLY A 240 1.44 -23.71 9.98
C GLY A 240 0.06 -23.08 9.79
N ILE A 241 -0.96 -23.54 10.51
CA ILE A 241 -2.30 -22.94 10.46
C ILE A 241 -2.25 -21.47 10.90
N VAL A 242 -1.57 -21.18 12.02
CA VAL A 242 -1.39 -19.79 12.49
C VAL A 242 -0.67 -18.95 11.45
N GLY A 243 0.38 -19.48 10.81
CA GLY A 243 1.14 -18.81 9.75
C GLY A 243 0.28 -18.48 8.52
N VAL A 244 -0.57 -19.42 8.07
CA VAL A 244 -1.52 -19.21 6.97
C VAL A 244 -2.58 -18.17 7.34
N VAL A 245 -3.15 -18.24 8.55
CA VAL A 245 -4.13 -17.25 9.05
C VAL A 245 -3.50 -15.86 9.16
N LEU A 246 -2.24 -15.77 9.60
CA LEU A 246 -1.51 -14.52 9.66
C LEU A 246 -1.25 -13.96 8.25
N GLY A 247 -0.87 -14.80 7.30
CA GLY A 247 -0.74 -14.44 5.89
C GLY A 247 -2.05 -13.91 5.29
N ALA A 248 -3.17 -14.59 5.57
CA ALA A 248 -4.49 -14.12 5.17
C ALA A 248 -4.86 -12.77 5.82
N ALA A 249 -4.43 -12.53 7.06
CA ALA A 249 -4.61 -11.25 7.74
C ALA A 249 -3.77 -10.13 7.10
N PHE A 250 -2.52 -10.41 6.69
CA PHE A 250 -1.72 -9.45 5.93
C PHE A 250 -2.36 -9.11 4.60
N LEU A 251 -2.87 -10.11 3.88
CA LEU A 251 -3.58 -9.88 2.63
C LEU A 251 -4.81 -8.95 2.81
N ALA A 252 -5.55 -9.10 3.92
CA ALA A 252 -6.63 -8.18 4.25
C ALA A 252 -6.13 -6.75 4.56
N LEU A 253 -4.97 -6.61 5.21
CA LEU A 253 -4.33 -5.30 5.41
C LEU A 253 -3.91 -4.67 4.08
N ASP A 254 -3.37 -5.45 3.15
CA ASP A 254 -2.95 -4.98 1.83
C ASP A 254 -4.15 -4.47 1.02
N PHE A 255 -5.28 -5.19 1.04
CA PHE A 255 -6.52 -4.73 0.40
C PHE A 255 -7.02 -3.41 0.98
N LYS A 256 -6.94 -3.25 2.32
CA LYS A 256 -7.24 -1.97 2.94
C LYS A 256 -6.29 -0.87 2.50
N GLN A 257 -4.99 -1.14 2.46
CA GLN A 257 -4.00 -0.16 2.03
C GLN A 257 -4.26 0.30 0.58
N VAL A 258 -4.62 -0.64 -0.31
CA VAL A 258 -5.01 -0.35 -1.69
C VAL A 258 -6.28 0.50 -1.75
N GLU A 259 -7.34 0.12 -1.02
CA GLU A 259 -8.59 0.86 -0.99
C GLU A 259 -8.40 2.29 -0.45
N ASP A 260 -7.71 2.44 0.67
CA ASP A 260 -7.41 3.73 1.27
C ASP A 260 -6.52 4.57 0.32
N GLY A 261 -5.51 3.97 -0.30
CA GLY A 261 -4.61 4.65 -1.26
C GLY A 261 -5.36 5.21 -2.46
N VAL A 262 -6.26 4.44 -3.06
CA VAL A 262 -7.11 4.92 -4.17
C VAL A 262 -8.13 5.96 -3.68
N ARG A 263 -8.77 5.72 -2.52
CA ARG A 263 -9.80 6.60 -1.97
C ARG A 263 -9.27 7.99 -1.61
N TYR A 264 -8.06 8.06 -1.04
CA TYR A 264 -7.42 9.31 -0.66
C TYR A 264 -6.56 9.92 -1.78
N GLY A 265 -6.50 9.28 -2.96
CA GLY A 265 -5.79 9.79 -4.13
C GLY A 265 -4.27 9.82 -3.93
N ALA A 266 -3.70 8.75 -3.36
CA ALA A 266 -2.27 8.58 -3.19
C ALA A 266 -1.51 8.76 -4.53
N PRO A 267 -0.24 9.16 -4.53
CA PRO A 267 0.55 9.24 -5.75
C PRO A 267 0.57 7.92 -6.52
N ARG A 268 0.56 7.97 -7.86
CA ARG A 268 0.62 6.78 -8.73
C ARG A 268 1.79 5.86 -8.40
N GLU A 269 2.91 6.39 -7.92
CA GLU A 269 4.08 5.62 -7.50
C GLU A 269 3.78 4.63 -6.36
N GLU A 270 2.84 4.96 -5.46
CA GLU A 270 2.46 4.11 -4.32
C GLU A 270 1.81 2.78 -4.73
N SER A 271 1.28 2.69 -5.95
CA SER A 271 0.77 1.42 -6.49
C SER A 271 1.85 0.34 -6.61
N TRP A 272 3.13 0.72 -6.71
CA TRP A 272 4.25 -0.23 -6.64
C TRP A 272 4.43 -0.80 -5.23
N LEU A 273 4.30 0.02 -4.19
CA LEU A 273 4.37 -0.44 -2.81
C LEU A 273 3.17 -1.33 -2.46
N ALA A 274 1.99 -0.98 -2.93
CA ALA A 274 0.81 -1.83 -2.78
C ALA A 274 0.98 -3.19 -3.46
N ALA A 275 1.51 -3.21 -4.70
CA ALA A 275 1.82 -4.45 -5.41
C ALA A 275 2.88 -5.29 -4.70
N PHE A 276 3.90 -4.65 -4.15
CA PHE A 276 4.95 -5.30 -3.36
C PHE A 276 4.39 -5.96 -2.10
N GLY A 277 3.56 -5.25 -1.32
CA GLY A 277 2.90 -5.82 -0.12
C GLY A 277 2.04 -7.04 -0.45
N LEU A 278 1.18 -6.94 -1.48
CA LEU A 278 0.37 -8.06 -1.97
C LEU A 278 1.23 -9.26 -2.38
N THR A 279 2.38 -9.00 -3.04
CA THR A 279 3.32 -10.04 -3.44
C THR A 279 3.94 -10.73 -2.22
N LEU A 280 4.41 -9.97 -1.24
CA LEU A 280 4.95 -10.52 0.01
C LEU A 280 3.94 -11.40 0.74
N SER A 281 2.70 -10.94 0.88
CA SER A 281 1.65 -11.70 1.54
C SER A 281 1.33 -13.01 0.83
N LEU A 282 1.28 -13.00 -0.51
CA LEU A 282 1.03 -14.22 -1.30
C LEU A 282 2.20 -15.21 -1.22
N VAL A 283 3.44 -14.71 -1.30
CA VAL A 283 4.66 -15.53 -1.15
C VAL A 283 4.72 -16.15 0.25
N TRP A 284 4.40 -15.36 1.28
CA TRP A 284 4.31 -15.84 2.65
C TRP A 284 3.30 -16.99 2.79
N ILE A 285 2.07 -16.79 2.29
CA ILE A 285 1.03 -17.82 2.33
C ILE A 285 1.49 -19.08 1.60
N TYR A 286 2.15 -18.93 0.45
CA TYR A 286 2.69 -20.06 -0.31
C TYR A 286 3.72 -20.87 0.49
N LEU A 287 4.70 -20.22 1.12
CA LEU A 287 5.70 -20.90 1.94
C LEU A 287 5.09 -21.60 3.16
N GLU A 288 4.11 -20.96 3.80
CA GLU A 288 3.39 -21.55 4.93
C GLU A 288 2.55 -22.76 4.51
N LEU A 289 1.91 -22.71 3.33
CA LEU A 289 1.17 -23.85 2.78
C LEU A 289 2.08 -24.99 2.33
N LEU A 290 3.23 -24.68 1.71
CA LEU A 290 4.26 -25.69 1.40
C LEU A 290 4.64 -26.47 2.66
N ARG A 291 4.98 -25.75 3.75
CA ARG A 291 5.34 -26.35 5.04
C ARG A 291 4.17 -27.11 5.66
N LEU A 292 2.97 -26.54 5.66
CA LEU A 292 1.81 -27.18 6.28
C LEU A 292 1.45 -28.49 5.58
N ILE A 293 1.41 -28.48 4.24
CA ILE A 293 1.09 -29.67 3.44
C ILE A 293 2.20 -30.72 3.58
N SER A 294 3.47 -30.33 3.68
CA SER A 294 4.54 -31.30 3.90
C SER A 294 4.40 -32.01 5.25
N ILE A 295 4.07 -31.29 6.32
CA ILE A 295 3.86 -31.88 7.65
C ILE A 295 2.67 -32.85 7.65
N PHE A 296 1.63 -32.60 6.85
CA PHE A 296 0.51 -33.53 6.71
C PHE A 296 0.85 -34.79 5.89
N ARG A 297 1.94 -34.79 5.12
CA ARG A 297 2.34 -35.89 4.25
C ARG A 297 3.57 -36.66 4.76
N ASP A 298 4.26 -36.13 5.76
CA ASP A 298 5.26 -36.84 6.59
C ASP A 298 4.59 -37.79 7.58
#